data_AF-A0A6B3GDP9-F1
#
_entry.id   AF-A0A6B3GDP9-F1
#
_cell.length_a   1.000
_cell.length_b   1.000
_cell.length_c   1.000
_cell.angle_alpha   90.00
_cell.angle_beta   90.00
_cell.angle_gamma   90.00
#
_symmetry.space_group_name_H-M   'P 1'
#
loop_
_entity.id
_entity.type
_entity.pdbx_description
1 polymer ?
#
loop_
_entity_poly.entity_id
_entity_poly.type
_entity_poly.pdbx_seq_one_letter_code
_entity_poly.pdbx_strand_id
1 'polypeptide(L)'
;MPATETTETPGVAAADRTAATHPRRPAPFRSGRRQRTFEQANRRLKWAMLAPALLFVGLMIVFPLVFTLNLSLTDAFGAVNADSAHIGLRNFGDALGDTRRFWPAARRTLVFTVGAVALETVLGLALAMLMRKPFKGMRWVRTVLIIPLLATPVAIGILWLLI
;
A
#
# COMPACT_ATOMS: atom_id res chain seq x y z
N MET A 1 -8.81 77.76 19.73
CA MET A 1 -8.71 78.37 21.09
C MET A 1 -9.82 79.40 21.22
N PRO A 2 -10.57 79.50 22.34
CA PRO A 2 -10.53 78.79 23.65
C PRO A 2 -11.70 77.76 23.79
N ALA A 3 -11.59 76.65 24.52
CA ALA A 3 -11.46 76.41 25.98
C ALA A 3 -12.84 76.50 26.69
N THR A 4 -13.52 75.36 26.94
CA THR A 4 -13.52 74.52 28.18
C THR A 4 -14.43 75.05 29.29
N GLU A 5 -15.46 74.27 29.66
CA GLU A 5 -15.81 73.94 31.06
C GLU A 5 -16.88 72.82 31.05
N THR A 6 -16.52 71.58 31.37
CA THR A 6 -16.72 70.89 32.66
C THR A 6 -18.19 70.74 33.08
N THR A 7 -18.71 69.52 32.96
CA THR A 7 -19.82 69.05 33.80
C THR A 7 -19.47 67.64 34.27
N GLU A 8 -18.86 67.58 35.45
CA GLU A 8 -18.87 66.38 36.29
C GLU A 8 -20.30 66.11 36.77
N THR A 9 -20.68 64.84 36.82
CA THR A 9 -21.71 64.32 37.72
C THR A 9 -21.47 62.80 37.88
N PRO A 10 -21.86 62.21 39.02
CA PRO A 10 -20.95 61.43 39.85
C PRO A 10 -21.26 59.93 39.78
N GLY A 11 -20.35 59.13 40.32
CA GLY A 11 -20.53 57.70 40.47
C GLY A 11 -21.80 57.32 41.24
N VAL A 12 -22.50 56.33 40.71
CA VAL A 12 -23.41 55.48 41.49
C VAL A 12 -22.98 54.04 41.25
N ALA A 13 -22.43 53.45 42.30
CA ALA A 13 -22.26 52.03 42.44
C ALA A 13 -23.64 51.36 42.50
N ALA A 14 -23.84 50.39 41.63
CA ALA A 14 -24.79 49.28 41.78
C ALA A 14 -24.08 48.08 41.13
N ALA A 15 -23.14 47.43 41.82
CA ALA A 15 -23.43 46.44 42.84
C ALA A 15 -24.64 45.57 42.45
N ASP A 16 -24.29 44.43 41.86
CA ASP A 16 -24.95 43.16 42.09
C ASP A 16 -26.35 42.99 41.48
N ARG A 17 -26.38 42.30 40.34
CA ARG A 17 -27.36 41.24 40.09
C ARG A 17 -27.01 40.41 38.85
N THR A 18 -26.82 39.13 39.13
CA THR A 18 -27.28 38.00 38.31
C THR A 18 -26.58 37.74 36.97
N ALA A 19 -25.62 36.84 37.03
CA ALA A 19 -25.65 35.53 36.35
C ALA A 19 -24.24 35.16 35.86
N ALA A 20 -23.36 34.86 36.81
CA ALA A 20 -22.25 33.96 36.52
C ALA A 20 -22.84 32.60 36.15
N THR A 21 -23.11 32.41 34.86
CA THR A 21 -23.49 31.12 34.28
C THR A 21 -22.28 30.21 34.40
N HIS A 22 -22.08 29.59 35.57
CA HIS A 22 -21.17 28.48 35.72
C HIS A 22 -21.62 27.40 34.72
N PRO A 23 -20.82 27.05 33.70
CA PRO A 23 -21.16 25.92 32.87
C PRO A 23 -21.06 24.69 33.78
N ARG A 24 -22.20 24.11 34.14
CA ARG A 24 -22.27 22.81 34.81
C ARG A 24 -21.44 21.84 33.98
N ARG A 25 -20.28 21.45 34.51
CA ARG A 25 -19.48 20.36 33.92
C ARG A 25 -20.39 19.12 33.84
N PRO A 26 -20.70 18.59 32.65
CA PRO A 26 -21.46 17.35 32.57
C PRO A 26 -20.62 16.24 33.21
N ALA A 27 -21.22 15.52 34.15
CA ALA A 27 -20.60 14.35 34.76
C ALA A 27 -20.16 13.36 33.65
N PRO A 28 -18.95 12.78 33.73
CA PRO A 28 -18.53 11.79 32.73
C PRO A 28 -19.43 10.56 32.85
N PHE A 29 -20.30 10.39 31.85
CA PHE A 29 -21.11 9.18 31.69
C PHE A 29 -20.19 7.95 31.72
N ARG A 30 -20.43 7.04 32.67
CA ARG A 30 -19.79 5.72 32.75
C ARG A 30 -20.24 4.87 31.55
N SER A 31 -19.61 5.03 30.40
CA SER A 31 -19.92 4.28 29.16
C SER A 31 -18.91 3.17 28.80
N GLY A 32 -17.93 2.90 29.66
CA GLY A 32 -16.82 1.99 29.35
C GLY A 32 -17.18 0.50 29.22
N ARG A 33 -18.30 0.03 29.78
CA ARG A 33 -18.64 -1.42 29.77
C ARG A 33 -19.46 -1.84 28.54
N ARG A 34 -20.30 -0.95 28.02
CA ARG A 34 -21.10 -1.21 26.80
C ARG A 34 -20.26 -1.03 25.53
N GLN A 35 -19.29 -0.11 25.53
CA GLN A 35 -18.39 0.12 24.40
C GLN A 35 -17.56 -1.12 24.03
N ARG A 36 -17.05 -1.89 25.01
CA ARG A 36 -16.25 -3.10 24.73
C ARG A 36 -17.04 -4.19 24.01
N THR A 37 -18.32 -4.38 24.33
CA THR A 37 -19.17 -5.41 23.70
C THR A 37 -19.56 -5.01 22.28
N PHE A 38 -19.86 -3.72 22.05
CA PHE A 38 -20.10 -3.19 20.71
C PHE A 38 -18.85 -3.23 19.83
N GLU A 39 -17.66 -2.99 20.38
CA GLU A 39 -16.40 -3.05 19.65
C GLU A 39 -16.02 -4.49 19.25
N GLN A 40 -16.27 -5.47 20.12
CA GLN A 40 -16.08 -6.89 19.81
C GLN A 40 -17.10 -7.43 18.80
N ALA A 41 -18.38 -7.04 18.93
CA ALA A 41 -19.42 -7.37 17.96
C ALA A 41 -19.12 -6.74 16.60
N ASN A 42 -18.68 -5.48 16.57
CA ASN A 42 -18.28 -4.77 15.36
C ASN A 42 -17.04 -5.42 14.72
N ARG A 43 -16.07 -5.92 15.50
CA ARG A 43 -14.93 -6.68 14.97
C ARG A 43 -15.39 -7.98 14.30
N ARG A 44 -16.24 -8.78 14.95
CA ARG A 44 -16.76 -10.03 14.37
C ARG A 44 -17.59 -9.78 13.10
N LEU A 45 -18.42 -8.72 13.09
CA LEU A 45 -19.19 -8.33 11.90
C LEU A 45 -18.28 -7.87 10.74
N LYS A 46 -17.24 -7.07 11.04
CA LYS A 46 -16.20 -6.68 10.05
C LYS A 46 -15.52 -7.89 9.43
N TRP A 47 -15.09 -8.86 10.24
CA TRP A 47 -14.49 -10.08 9.72
C TRP A 47 -15.50 -10.97 9.00
N ALA A 48 -16.76 -11.05 9.43
CA ALA A 48 -17.78 -11.83 8.74
C ALA A 48 -18.13 -11.25 7.36
N MET A 49 -18.08 -9.92 7.19
CA MET A 49 -18.28 -9.27 5.90
C MET A 49 -17.03 -9.32 5.01
N LEU A 50 -15.82 -9.26 5.57
CA LEU A 50 -14.57 -9.42 4.83
C LEU A 50 -14.24 -10.88 4.46
N ALA A 51 -14.64 -11.84 5.30
CA ALA A 51 -14.34 -13.26 5.15
C ALA A 51 -14.71 -13.83 3.77
N PRO A 52 -15.91 -13.60 3.20
CA PRO A 52 -16.24 -14.16 1.88
C PRO A 52 -15.37 -13.57 0.76
N ALA A 53 -15.03 -12.28 0.82
CA ALA A 53 -14.14 -11.65 -0.15
C ALA A 53 -12.69 -12.18 -0.03
N LEU A 54 -12.17 -12.27 1.21
CA LEU A 54 -10.84 -12.84 1.47
C LEU A 54 -10.76 -14.31 1.09
N LEU A 55 -11.81 -15.08 1.38
CA LEU A 55 -11.90 -16.49 1.03
C LEU A 55 -11.91 -16.67 -0.48
N PHE A 56 -12.70 -15.86 -1.20
CA PHE A 56 -12.76 -15.93 -2.66
C PHE A 56 -11.40 -15.59 -3.30
N VAL A 57 -10.79 -14.47 -2.91
CA VAL A 57 -9.45 -14.07 -3.41
C VAL A 57 -8.39 -15.10 -3.03
N GLY A 58 -8.41 -15.56 -1.77
CA GLY A 58 -7.51 -16.60 -1.28
C GLY A 58 -7.65 -17.90 -2.08
N LEU A 59 -8.87 -18.35 -2.33
CA LEU A 59 -9.13 -19.56 -3.11
C LEU A 59 -8.66 -19.39 -4.56
N MET A 60 -8.88 -18.21 -5.17
CA MET A 60 -8.44 -17.93 -6.53
C MET A 60 -6.91 -17.92 -6.68
N ILE A 61 -6.16 -17.62 -5.62
CA ILE A 61 -4.68 -17.67 -5.59
C ILE A 61 -4.19 -19.07 -5.22
N VAL A 62 -4.79 -19.69 -4.20
CA VAL A 62 -4.35 -21.00 -3.68
C VAL A 62 -4.67 -22.11 -4.68
N PHE A 63 -5.80 -22.04 -5.38
CA PHE A 63 -6.18 -23.05 -6.37
C PHE A 63 -5.13 -23.23 -7.49
N PRO A 64 -4.72 -22.19 -8.25
CA PRO A 64 -3.70 -22.35 -9.27
C PRO A 64 -2.34 -22.70 -8.65
N LEU A 65 -2.02 -22.18 -7.46
CA LEU A 65 -0.77 -22.52 -6.78
C LEU A 65 -0.68 -24.03 -6.47
N VAL A 66 -1.71 -24.61 -5.88
CA VAL A 66 -1.77 -26.05 -5.58
C VAL A 66 -1.75 -26.87 -6.87
N PHE A 67 -2.48 -26.42 -7.90
CA PHE A 67 -2.45 -27.05 -9.22
C PHE A 67 -1.04 -27.04 -9.83
N THR A 68 -0.35 -25.91 -9.80
CA THR A 68 1.04 -25.78 -10.28
C THR A 68 2.01 -26.62 -9.45
N LEU A 69 1.82 -26.72 -8.13
CA LEU A 69 2.65 -27.57 -7.27
C LEU A 69 2.47 -29.05 -7.59
N ASN A 70 1.24 -29.52 -7.80
CA ASN A 70 0.99 -30.89 -8.24
C ASN A 70 1.59 -31.15 -9.63
N LEU A 71 1.47 -30.18 -10.55
CA LEU A 71 2.07 -30.28 -11.88
C LEU A 71 3.60 -30.32 -11.82
N SER A 72 4.21 -29.56 -10.90
CA SER A 72 5.65 -29.56 -10.64
C SER A 72 6.19 -30.90 -10.14
N LEU A 73 5.34 -31.77 -9.59
CA LEU A 73 5.68 -33.12 -9.10
C LEU A 73 5.39 -34.21 -10.14
N THR A 74 4.82 -33.83 -11.28
CA THR A 74 4.40 -34.74 -12.34
C THR A 74 5.24 -34.50 -13.59
N ASP A 75 5.40 -35.52 -14.44
CA ASP A 75 6.12 -35.40 -15.70
C ASP A 75 5.25 -34.66 -16.74
N ALA A 76 5.22 -33.34 -16.62
CA ALA A 76 4.46 -32.46 -17.49
C ALA A 76 5.31 -31.91 -18.64
N PHE A 77 6.41 -32.57 -19.01
CA PHE A 77 7.32 -32.09 -20.06
C PHE A 77 6.74 -32.16 -21.48
N GLY A 78 5.60 -32.80 -21.70
CA GLY A 78 5.05 -33.00 -23.04
C GLY A 78 3.53 -33.00 -23.11
N ALA A 79 2.94 -31.81 -23.12
CA ALA A 79 1.53 -31.58 -23.45
C ALA A 79 0.50 -32.19 -22.46
N VAL A 80 -0.71 -31.65 -22.55
CA VAL A 80 -1.92 -31.99 -21.77
C VAL A 80 -2.28 -33.49 -21.81
N ASN A 81 -1.58 -34.30 -22.61
CA ASN A 81 -1.88 -35.71 -22.91
C ASN A 81 -0.71 -36.69 -22.68
N ALA A 82 0.43 -36.30 -22.07
CA ALA A 82 1.42 -37.29 -21.64
C ALA A 82 0.94 -38.01 -20.38
N ASP A 83 1.07 -39.34 -20.34
CA ASP A 83 0.80 -40.15 -19.14
C ASP A 83 1.50 -39.51 -17.93
N SER A 84 0.70 -38.94 -17.03
CA SER A 84 1.16 -38.22 -15.84
C SER A 84 1.73 -39.20 -14.83
N ALA A 85 2.93 -39.71 -15.11
CA ALA A 85 3.71 -40.43 -14.14
C ALA A 85 4.12 -39.43 -13.03
N HIS A 86 3.76 -39.75 -11.78
CA HIS A 86 4.26 -39.01 -10.62
C HIS A 86 5.76 -39.27 -10.48
N ILE A 87 6.57 -38.35 -11.00
CA ILE A 87 8.03 -38.38 -10.91
C ILE A 87 8.56 -37.72 -9.63
N GLY A 88 7.68 -37.16 -8.80
CA GLY A 88 8.00 -36.58 -7.50
C GLY A 88 8.98 -35.40 -7.63
N LEU A 89 10.08 -35.44 -6.88
CA LEU A 89 11.08 -34.36 -6.83
C LEU A 89 12.14 -34.43 -7.95
N ARG A 90 12.04 -35.38 -8.89
CA ARG A 90 13.05 -35.56 -9.95
C ARG A 90 13.19 -34.30 -10.83
N ASN A 91 12.09 -33.61 -11.11
CA ASN A 91 12.09 -32.30 -11.79
C ASN A 91 13.03 -31.27 -11.13
N PHE A 92 13.06 -31.22 -9.80
CA PHE A 92 13.94 -30.31 -9.08
C PHE A 92 15.40 -30.79 -9.09
N GLY A 93 15.62 -32.10 -8.97
CA GLY A 93 16.95 -32.70 -9.08
C GLY A 93 17.59 -32.46 -10.45
N ASP A 94 16.83 -32.64 -11.52
CA ASP A 94 17.28 -32.42 -12.90
C ASP A 94 17.52 -30.92 -13.17
N ALA A 95 16.62 -30.04 -12.69
CA ALA A 95 16.80 -28.60 -12.82
C ALA A 95 18.02 -28.07 -12.06
N LEU A 96 18.25 -28.55 -10.83
CA LEU A 96 19.40 -28.14 -10.01
C LEU A 96 20.70 -28.82 -10.47
N GLY A 97 20.61 -30.02 -11.04
CA GLY A 97 21.72 -30.77 -11.63
C GLY A 97 22.19 -30.20 -12.97
N ASP A 98 21.32 -29.50 -13.72
CA ASP A 98 21.70 -28.81 -14.96
C ASP A 98 22.52 -27.54 -14.68
N THR A 99 23.80 -27.77 -14.38
CA THR A 99 24.79 -26.72 -14.13
C THR A 99 25.09 -25.88 -15.38
N ARG A 100 24.77 -26.36 -16.59
CA ARG A 100 25.07 -25.66 -17.84
C ARG A 100 24.00 -24.62 -18.19
N ARG A 101 22.74 -24.87 -17.86
CA ARG A 101 21.65 -23.95 -18.21
C ARG A 101 21.07 -23.20 -17.01
N PHE A 102 20.77 -23.90 -15.92
CA PHE A 102 20.03 -23.32 -14.80
C PHE A 102 20.84 -22.25 -14.07
N TRP A 103 22.04 -22.59 -13.60
CA TRP A 103 22.88 -21.68 -12.81
C TRP A 103 23.35 -20.43 -13.57
N PRO A 104 23.81 -20.53 -14.83
CA PRO A 104 24.14 -19.34 -15.60
C PRO A 104 22.93 -18.46 -15.90
N ALA A 105 21.74 -19.04 -16.13
CA ALA A 105 20.51 -18.27 -16.31
C ALA A 105 20.10 -17.57 -15.00
N ALA A 106 20.05 -18.30 -13.89
CA ALA A 106 19.74 -17.76 -12.57
C ALA A 106 20.69 -16.62 -12.17
N ARG A 107 22.00 -16.78 -12.39
CA ARG A 107 22.98 -15.73 -12.12
C ARG A 107 22.75 -14.49 -12.99
N ARG A 108 22.46 -14.65 -14.29
CA ARG A 108 22.18 -13.51 -15.17
C ARG A 108 20.95 -12.75 -14.71
N THR A 109 19.86 -13.46 -14.41
CA THR A 109 18.63 -12.85 -13.88
C THR A 109 18.91 -12.14 -12.55
N LEU A 110 19.64 -12.78 -11.64
CA LEU A 110 19.96 -12.18 -10.34
C LEU A 110 20.80 -10.90 -10.49
N VAL A 111 21.87 -10.94 -11.27
CA VAL A 111 22.74 -9.78 -11.51
C VAL A 111 21.96 -8.66 -12.19
N PHE A 112 21.13 -9.00 -13.19
CA PHE A 112 20.27 -8.03 -13.87
C PHE A 112 19.26 -7.40 -12.91
N THR A 113 18.51 -8.20 -12.15
CA THR A 113 17.50 -7.70 -11.20
C THR A 113 18.14 -6.84 -10.11
N VAL A 114 19.23 -7.29 -9.50
CA VAL A 114 19.92 -6.52 -8.44
C VAL A 114 20.47 -5.21 -9.01
N GLY A 115 21.13 -5.26 -10.17
CA GLY A 115 21.65 -4.06 -10.83
C GLY A 115 20.55 -3.07 -11.21
N ALA A 116 19.45 -3.56 -11.79
CA ALA A 116 18.30 -2.76 -12.18
C ALA A 116 17.63 -2.11 -10.96
N VAL A 117 17.29 -2.89 -9.92
CA VAL A 117 16.64 -2.38 -8.70
C VAL A 117 17.54 -1.39 -7.96
N ALA A 118 18.84 -1.65 -7.89
CA ALA A 118 19.80 -0.72 -7.29
C ALA A 118 19.82 0.62 -8.05
N LEU A 119 19.92 0.56 -9.38
CA LEU A 119 19.91 1.77 -10.22
C LEU A 119 18.58 2.53 -10.11
N GLU A 120 17.45 1.83 -10.18
CA GLU A 120 16.11 2.41 -9.99
C GLU A 120 15.97 3.08 -8.62
N THR A 121 16.47 2.45 -7.56
CA THR A 121 16.45 3.00 -6.20
C THR A 121 17.29 4.27 -6.10
N VAL A 122 18.51 4.25 -6.65
CA VAL A 122 19.40 5.43 -6.64
C VAL A 122 18.80 6.58 -7.44
N LEU A 123 18.28 6.31 -8.64
CA LEU A 123 17.63 7.33 -9.48
C LEU A 123 16.35 7.86 -8.82
N GLY A 124 15.51 6.98 -8.27
CA GLY A 124 14.29 7.35 -7.57
C GLY A 124 14.58 8.22 -6.34
N LEU A 125 15.61 7.87 -5.56
CA LEU A 125 16.04 8.66 -4.41
C LEU A 125 16.63 10.01 -4.84
N ALA A 126 17.47 10.05 -5.88
CA ALA A 126 18.03 11.29 -6.42
C ALA A 126 16.91 12.23 -6.90
N LEU A 127 15.93 11.70 -7.64
CA LEU A 127 14.73 12.42 -8.06
C LEU A 127 13.92 12.91 -6.85
N ALA A 128 13.71 12.07 -5.84
CA ALA A 128 12.98 12.45 -4.63
C ALA A 128 13.66 13.60 -3.87
N MET A 129 14.99 13.57 -3.76
CA MET A 129 15.76 14.65 -3.15
C MET A 129 15.69 15.95 -3.97
N LEU A 130 15.76 15.86 -5.30
CA LEU A 130 15.60 17.01 -6.20
C LEU A 130 14.19 17.62 -6.09
N MET A 131 13.19 16.76 -5.89
CA MET A 131 11.77 17.10 -5.75
C MET A 131 11.39 17.65 -4.37
N ARG A 132 12.34 17.79 -3.44
CA ARG A 132 12.09 18.32 -2.09
C ARG A 132 11.57 19.77 -2.08
N LYS A 133 11.91 20.59 -3.10
CA LYS A 133 11.37 21.96 -3.24
C LYS A 133 10.44 22.03 -4.46
N PRO A 134 9.23 22.62 -4.34
CA PRO A 134 8.35 22.78 -5.49
C PRO A 134 8.95 23.77 -6.49
N PHE A 135 9.33 23.29 -7.67
CA PHE A 135 9.81 24.11 -8.79
C PHE A 135 8.73 24.24 -9.87
N LYS A 136 8.78 25.31 -10.68
CA LYS A 136 7.76 25.67 -11.69
C LYS A 136 7.49 24.58 -12.76
N GLY A 137 8.35 23.58 -12.91
CA GLY A 137 8.23 22.47 -13.88
C GLY A 137 7.77 21.12 -13.31
N MET A 138 7.42 21.06 -12.02
CA MET A 138 7.17 19.80 -11.30
C MET A 138 6.07 18.92 -11.93
N ARG A 139 5.03 19.55 -12.51
CA ARG A 139 3.92 18.84 -13.15
C ARG A 139 4.39 18.01 -14.34
N TRP A 140 5.28 18.55 -15.17
CA TRP A 140 5.83 17.85 -16.33
C TRP A 140 6.72 16.67 -15.92
N VAL A 141 7.61 16.88 -14.95
CA VAL A 141 8.49 15.83 -14.43
C VAL A 141 7.68 14.66 -13.89
N ARG A 142 6.65 14.92 -13.07
CA ARG A 142 5.78 13.86 -12.54
C ARG A 142 5.04 13.11 -13.66
N THR A 143 4.57 13.81 -14.70
CA THR A 143 3.90 13.15 -15.83
C THR A 143 4.87 12.21 -16.56
N VAL A 144 6.07 12.66 -16.92
CA VAL A 144 7.06 11.82 -17.60
C VAL A 144 7.45 10.61 -16.77
N LEU A 145 7.58 10.75 -15.45
CA LEU A 145 7.91 9.63 -14.55
C LEU A 145 6.78 8.59 -14.44
N ILE A 146 5.52 8.98 -14.62
CA ILE A 146 4.37 8.06 -14.51
C ILE A 146 4.09 7.35 -15.85
N ILE A 147 4.38 7.99 -16.99
CA ILE A 147 4.20 7.39 -18.32
C ILE A 147 4.74 5.95 -18.43
N PRO A 148 5.99 5.64 -18.02
CA PRO A 148 6.53 4.27 -18.14
C PRO A 148 5.81 3.26 -17.24
N LEU A 149 5.23 3.69 -16.11
CA LEU A 149 4.43 2.81 -15.25
C LEU A 149 3.13 2.36 -15.93
N LEU A 150 2.61 3.18 -16.86
CA LEU A 150 1.43 2.87 -17.65
C LEU A 150 1.75 2.01 -18.88
N ALA A 151 3.02 2.00 -19.32
CA ALA A 151 3.46 1.16 -20.42
C ALA A 151 3.49 -0.31 -19.97
N THR A 152 2.76 -1.17 -20.68
CA THR A 152 2.74 -2.60 -20.36
C THR A 152 4.12 -3.20 -20.67
N PRO A 153 4.59 -4.21 -19.89
CA PRO A 153 5.86 -4.88 -20.16
C PRO A 153 5.96 -5.41 -21.60
N VAL A 154 4.82 -5.86 -22.15
CA VAL A 154 4.72 -6.35 -23.53
C VAL A 154 5.02 -5.23 -24.54
N ALA A 155 4.46 -4.04 -24.36
CA ALA A 155 4.70 -2.91 -25.28
C ALA A 155 6.17 -2.48 -25.27
N ILE A 156 6.81 -2.45 -24.09
CA ILE A 156 8.24 -2.11 -23.96
C ILE A 156 9.11 -3.15 -24.67
N GLY A 157 8.76 -4.43 -24.55
CA GLY A 157 9.46 -5.52 -25.25
C GLY A 157 9.39 -5.40 -26.76
N ILE A 158 8.22 -5.04 -27.30
CA ILE A 158 8.02 -4.84 -28.76
C ILE A 158 8.79 -3.60 -29.26
N LEU A 159 8.81 -2.52 -28.48
CA LEU A 159 9.54 -1.30 -28.85
C LEU A 159 11.04 -1.55 -29.02
N TRP A 160 11.62 -2.38 -28.14
CA TRP A 160 13.02 -2.80 -28.22
C TRP A 160 13.32 -3.71 -29.41
N LEU A 161 12.31 -4.43 -29.91
CA LEU A 161 12.45 -5.30 -31.08
C LEU A 161 12.38 -4.52 -32.41
N LEU A 162 11.85 -3.30 -32.38
CA LEU A 162 11.76 -2.39 -33.53
C LEU A 162 13.06 -1.59 -33.76
N ILE A 163 13.93 -1.52 -32.76
CA ILE A 163 15.25 -0.89 -32.79
C ILE A 163 16.29 -1.95 -33.16
#